data_AF-A0AAN8K9R9-F1
#
_entry.id   AF-A0AAN8K9R9-F1
#
_cell.length_a   1.000
_cell.length_b   1.000
_cell.length_c   1.000
_cell.angle_alpha   90.00
_cell.angle_beta   90.00
_cell.angle_gamma   90.00
#
_symmetry.space_group_name_H-M   'P 1'
#
loop_
_entity.id
_entity.type
_entity.pdbx_description
1 polymer ?
#
loop_
_entity_poly.entity_id
_entity_poly.type
_entity_poly.pdbx_seq_one_letter_code
_entity_poly.pdbx_strand_id
1 'polypeptide(L)'
;MNDPSIQSTMETMLEWLEKADLCWQRALDQVDLLQDKLCDLKARCDRAKATNFKSLQYVLKQRILITEKVLKMYDLYADVKADQVFNLRIFLMLNGHDFDNPLIDDIFEEIIEAEYGEDWRRSRY
;
A
#
# COMPACT_ATOMS: atom_id res chain seq x y z
N MET A 1 8.34 1.52 38.20
CA MET A 1 8.53 2.97 38.04
C MET A 1 8.41 3.25 36.56
N ASN A 2 7.29 3.80 36.10
CA ASN A 2 7.14 4.21 34.70
C ASN A 2 7.86 5.54 34.54
N ASP A 3 8.94 5.57 33.77
CA ASP A 3 9.65 6.81 33.44
C ASP A 3 8.76 7.65 32.51
N PRO A 4 8.34 8.87 32.92
CA PRO A 4 7.48 9.73 32.11
C PRO A 4 8.03 10.01 30.70
N SER A 5 9.36 9.97 30.54
CA SER A 5 10.04 10.15 29.24
C SER A 5 9.73 9.01 28.26
N ILE A 6 9.68 7.78 28.77
CA ILE A 6 9.38 6.58 27.97
C ILE A 6 7.91 6.59 27.55
N GLN A 7 7.01 6.98 28.45
CA GLN A 7 5.58 7.04 28.17
C GLN A 7 5.23 8.07 27.10
N SER A 8 5.82 9.28 27.16
CA SER A 8 5.66 10.31 26.12
C SER A 8 6.24 9.87 24.75
N THR A 9 7.33 9.11 24.76
CA THR A 9 7.91 8.55 23.54
C THR A 9 6.99 7.50 22.91
N MET A 10 6.37 6.63 23.71
CA MET A 10 5.45 5.60 23.22
C MET A 10 4.15 6.19 22.66
N GLU A 11 3.58 7.21 23.31
CA GLU A 11 2.43 7.96 22.78
C GLU A 11 2.73 8.56 21.41
N THR A 12 3.92 9.14 21.25
CA THR A 12 4.37 9.70 19.96
C THR A 12 4.50 8.61 18.87
N MET A 13 5.00 7.42 19.22
CA MET A 13 5.15 6.31 18.28
C MET A 13 3.81 5.72 17.85
N LEU A 14 2.82 5.69 18.74
CA LEU A 14 1.45 5.28 18.41
C LEU A 14 0.78 6.28 17.46
N GLU A 15 0.94 7.58 17.70
CA GLU A 15 0.46 8.62 16.77
C GLU A 15 1.12 8.50 15.39
N TRP A 16 2.41 8.15 15.35
CA TRP A 16 3.12 7.94 14.09
C TRP A 16 2.62 6.69 13.36
N LEU A 17 2.34 5.61 14.09
CA LEU A 17 1.75 4.40 13.52
C LEU A 17 0.39 4.69 12.91
N GLU A 18 -0.52 5.34 13.65
CA GLU A 18 -1.86 5.69 13.16
C GLU A 18 -1.77 6.55 11.89
N LYS A 19 -0.88 7.54 11.89
CA LYS A 19 -0.67 8.40 10.72
C LYS A 19 -0.08 7.63 9.54
N ALA A 20 0.87 6.72 9.77
CA ALA A 20 1.46 5.90 8.73
C ALA A 20 0.42 4.95 8.11
N ASP A 21 -0.40 4.31 8.94
CA ASP A 21 -1.51 3.45 8.53
C ASP A 21 -2.52 4.22 7.66
N LEU A 22 -2.94 5.42 8.10
CA LEU A 22 -3.85 6.26 7.33
C LEU A 22 -3.26 6.68 5.97
N CYS A 23 -1.97 7.04 5.95
CA CYS A 23 -1.28 7.37 4.71
C CYS A 23 -1.16 6.17 3.77
N TRP A 24 -0.90 4.98 4.31
CA TRP A 24 -0.83 3.74 3.54
C TRP A 24 -2.19 3.39 2.92
N GLN A 25 -3.25 3.36 3.71
CA GLN A 25 -4.61 3.10 3.24
C GLN A 25 -5.02 4.09 2.14
N ARG A 26 -4.78 5.38 2.34
CA ARG A 26 -5.06 6.39 1.32
C ARG A 26 -4.26 6.19 0.04
N ALA A 27 -3.02 5.70 0.14
CA ALA A 27 -2.21 5.41 -1.04
C ALA A 27 -2.82 4.23 -1.83
N LEU A 28 -3.25 3.17 -1.14
CA LEU A 28 -3.97 2.05 -1.74
C LEU A 28 -5.28 2.49 -2.41
N ASP A 29 -6.08 3.33 -1.75
CA ASP A 29 -7.30 3.90 -2.35
C ASP A 29 -7.00 4.69 -3.63
N GLN A 30 -5.87 5.42 -3.67
CA GLN A 30 -5.45 6.14 -4.88
C GLN A 30 -5.01 5.18 -5.99
N VAL A 31 -4.34 4.08 -5.65
CA VAL A 31 -3.96 3.03 -6.60
C VAL A 31 -5.21 2.48 -7.29
N ASP A 32 -6.20 2.06 -6.51
CA ASP A 32 -7.46 1.51 -7.04
C ASP A 32 -8.18 2.52 -7.95
N LEU A 33 -8.33 3.76 -7.48
CA LEU A 33 -8.98 4.83 -8.25
C LEU A 33 -8.25 5.10 -9.58
N LEU A 34 -6.93 5.09 -9.59
CA LEU A 34 -6.12 5.34 -10.78
C LEU A 34 -6.15 4.16 -11.75
N GLN A 35 -6.21 2.93 -11.25
CA GLN A 35 -6.41 1.73 -12.07
C GLN A 35 -7.76 1.78 -12.79
N ASP A 36 -8.83 2.09 -12.09
CA ASP A 36 -10.17 2.26 -12.68
C ASP A 36 -10.18 3.34 -13.77
N LYS A 37 -9.57 4.49 -13.47
CA LYS A 37 -9.44 5.60 -14.41
C LYS A 37 -8.62 5.20 -15.64
N LEU A 38 -7.55 4.43 -15.45
CA LEU A 38 -6.70 3.96 -16.53
C LEU A 38 -7.46 3.01 -17.46
N CYS A 39 -8.28 2.12 -16.91
CA CYS A 39 -9.17 1.24 -17.65
C CYS A 39 -10.17 2.03 -18.51
N ASP A 40 -10.86 3.03 -17.96
CA ASP A 40 -11.76 3.90 -18.73
C ASP A 40 -11.02 4.64 -19.85
N LEU A 41 -9.86 5.25 -19.55
CA LEU A 41 -9.07 5.99 -20.54
C LEU A 41 -8.62 5.09 -21.69
N LYS A 42 -8.18 3.86 -21.41
CA LYS A 42 -7.79 2.87 -22.42
C LYS A 42 -9.00 2.51 -23.31
N ALA A 43 -10.14 2.18 -22.70
CA ALA A 43 -11.37 1.87 -23.44
C ALA A 43 -11.82 3.04 -24.35
N ARG A 44 -11.74 4.29 -23.86
CA ARG A 44 -12.04 5.49 -24.65
C ARG A 44 -11.05 5.70 -25.79
N CYS A 45 -9.76 5.42 -25.56
CA CYS A 45 -8.73 5.52 -26.58
C CYS A 45 -8.98 4.53 -27.71
N ASP A 46 -9.38 3.30 -27.37
CA ASP A 46 -9.68 2.26 -28.35
C ASP A 46 -10.93 2.59 -29.17
N ARG A 47 -11.97 3.15 -28.55
CA ARG A 47 -13.11 3.73 -29.30
C ARG A 47 -12.67 4.83 -30.26
N ALA A 48 -11.81 5.75 -29.82
CA ALA A 48 -11.29 6.83 -30.66
C ALA A 48 -10.38 6.32 -31.80
N LYS A 49 -9.70 5.17 -31.62
CA LYS A 49 -8.97 4.48 -32.70
C LYS A 49 -9.94 3.90 -33.72
N ALA A 50 -10.99 3.22 -33.27
CA ALA A 50 -12.00 2.63 -34.14
C ALA A 50 -12.71 3.69 -35.01
N THR A 51 -12.94 4.89 -34.49
CA THR A 51 -13.55 6.01 -35.24
C THR A 51 -12.53 6.91 -35.96
N ASN A 52 -11.24 6.56 -35.95
CA ASN A 52 -10.13 7.32 -36.54
C ASN A 52 -10.04 8.80 -36.08
N PHE A 53 -10.47 9.10 -34.85
CA PHE A 53 -10.45 10.45 -34.30
C PHE A 53 -9.07 10.81 -33.72
N LYS A 54 -8.12 11.15 -34.60
CA LYS A 54 -6.69 11.29 -34.26
C LYS A 54 -6.37 12.33 -33.17
N SER A 55 -7.02 13.49 -33.17
CA SER A 55 -6.76 14.51 -32.14
C SER A 55 -7.19 14.05 -30.75
N LEU A 56 -8.34 13.37 -30.65
CA LEU A 56 -8.80 12.76 -29.41
C LEU A 56 -7.90 11.61 -28.96
N GLN A 57 -7.41 10.78 -29.89
CA GLN A 57 -6.45 9.72 -29.56
C GLN A 57 -5.18 10.27 -28.92
N TYR A 58 -4.62 11.37 -29.45
CA TYR A 58 -3.42 11.99 -28.91
C TYR A 58 -3.64 12.45 -27.46
N VAL A 59 -4.74 13.16 -27.21
CA VAL A 59 -5.09 13.64 -25.85
C VAL A 59 -5.27 12.46 -24.89
N LEU A 60 -5.95 11.39 -25.31
CA LEU A 60 -6.16 10.21 -24.49
C LEU A 60 -4.85 9.48 -24.18
N LYS A 61 -3.94 9.34 -25.14
CA LYS A 61 -2.61 8.73 -24.91
C LYS A 61 -1.80 9.52 -23.88
N GLN A 62 -1.82 10.85 -23.93
CA GLN A 62 -1.15 11.67 -22.92
C GLN A 62 -1.75 11.48 -21.52
N ARG A 63 -3.08 11.42 -21.42
CA ARG A 63 -3.76 11.17 -20.15
C ARG A 63 -3.48 9.79 -19.59
N ILE A 64 -3.43 8.76 -20.44
CA ILE A 64 -3.01 7.40 -20.07
C ILE A 64 -1.60 7.43 -19.49
N LEU A 65 -0.64 8.02 -20.20
CA LEU A 65 0.75 8.08 -19.76
C LEU A 65 0.92 8.79 -18.41
N ILE A 66 0.24 9.92 -18.20
CA ILE A 66 0.27 10.64 -16.93
C ILE A 66 -0.34 9.79 -15.82
N THR A 67 -1.48 9.14 -16.09
CA THR A 67 -2.17 8.29 -15.10
C THR A 67 -1.29 7.09 -14.71
N GLU A 68 -0.63 6.44 -15.66
CA GLU A 68 0.30 5.32 -15.40
C GLU A 68 1.49 5.75 -14.53
N LYS A 69 2.04 6.95 -14.76
CA LYS A 69 3.14 7.48 -13.93
C LYS A 69 2.69 7.80 -12.51
N VAL A 70 1.51 8.40 -12.35
CA VAL A 70 0.97 8.72 -11.03
C VAL A 70 0.58 7.45 -10.28
N LEU A 71 0.01 6.46 -10.96
CA LEU A 71 -0.27 5.14 -10.40
C LEU A 71 1.01 4.51 -9.84
N LYS A 72 2.07 4.42 -10.65
CA LYS A 72 3.36 3.87 -10.20
C LYS A 72 3.97 4.64 -9.02
N MET A 73 3.75 5.95 -8.96
CA MET A 73 4.20 6.76 -7.83
C MET A 73 3.44 6.41 -6.55
N TYR A 74 2.12 6.21 -6.62
CA TYR A 74 1.32 5.80 -5.47
C TYR A 74 1.58 4.35 -5.06
N ASP A 75 1.81 3.44 -6.01
CA ASP A 75 2.25 2.07 -5.70
C ASP A 75 3.53 2.10 -4.84
N LEU A 76 4.56 2.79 -5.32
CA LEU A 76 5.82 2.92 -4.58
C LEU A 76 5.64 3.62 -3.23
N TYR A 77 4.77 4.63 -3.16
CA TYR A 77 4.48 5.32 -1.91
C TYR A 77 3.74 4.42 -0.92
N ALA A 78 2.83 3.56 -1.40
CA ALA A 78 2.14 2.57 -0.58
C ALA A 78 3.14 1.57 0.00
N ASP A 79 4.08 1.05 -0.80
CA ASP A 79 5.13 0.13 -0.33
C ASP A 79 5.97 0.78 0.78
N VAL A 80 6.45 2.00 0.56
CA VAL A 80 7.22 2.74 1.57
C VAL A 80 6.42 2.95 2.87
N LYS A 81 5.11 3.13 2.77
CA LYS A 81 4.24 3.29 3.94
C LYS A 81 3.93 1.96 4.63
N ALA A 82 3.77 0.87 3.88
CA ALA A 82 3.66 -0.48 4.43
C ALA A 82 4.89 -0.83 5.26
N ASP A 83 6.09 -0.58 4.74
CA ASP A 83 7.35 -0.80 5.47
C ASP A 83 7.41 0.04 6.76
N GLN A 84 6.96 1.30 6.71
CA GLN A 84 6.93 2.17 7.89
C GLN A 84 5.95 1.65 8.95
N VAL A 85 4.75 1.24 8.54
CA VAL A 85 3.75 0.64 9.42
C VAL A 85 4.31 -0.64 10.05
N PHE A 86 4.89 -1.52 9.24
CA PHE A 86 5.47 -2.78 9.70
C PHE A 86 6.55 -2.53 10.77
N ASN A 87 7.53 -1.67 10.47
CA ASN A 87 8.60 -1.36 11.41
C ASN A 87 8.10 -0.73 12.72
N LEU A 88 7.09 0.14 12.66
CA LEU A 88 6.49 0.75 13.86
C LEU A 88 5.72 -0.29 14.69
N ARG A 89 4.99 -1.21 14.05
CA ARG A 89 4.30 -2.32 14.74
C ARG A 89 5.29 -3.23 15.45
N ILE A 90 6.35 -3.65 14.75
CA ILE A 90 7.42 -4.47 15.34
C ILE A 90 8.07 -3.76 16.54
N PHE A 91 8.42 -2.47 16.39
CA PHE A 91 9.02 -1.71 17.47
C PHE A 91 8.09 -1.63 18.70
N LEU A 92 6.83 -1.31 18.50
CA LEU A 92 5.85 -1.20 19.58
C LEU A 92 5.61 -2.56 20.26
N MET A 93 5.53 -3.65 19.48
CA MET A 93 5.40 -5.02 19.99
C MET A 93 6.60 -5.40 20.87
N LEU A 94 7.83 -5.14 20.44
CA LEU A 94 9.05 -5.40 21.21
C LEU A 94 9.13 -4.59 22.51
N ASN A 95 8.40 -3.47 22.60
CA ASN A 95 8.30 -2.65 23.81
C ASN A 95 7.07 -2.99 24.68
N GLY A 96 6.40 -4.12 24.41
CA GLY A 96 5.31 -4.64 25.24
C GLY A 96 3.94 -4.01 24.95
N HIS A 97 3.79 -3.32 23.82
CA HIS A 97 2.45 -3.00 23.32
C HIS A 97 1.87 -4.24 22.66
N ASP A 98 0.85 -4.80 23.31
CA ASP A 98 0.13 -5.94 22.78
C ASP A 98 -0.84 -5.46 21.70
N PHE A 99 -0.51 -5.78 20.46
CA PHE A 99 -1.48 -5.75 19.38
C PHE A 99 -2.09 -7.15 19.32
N ASP A 100 -2.92 -7.51 20.30
CA ASP A 100 -3.80 -8.67 20.26
C ASP A 100 -4.73 -8.53 19.03
N ASN A 101 -4.17 -8.83 17.87
CA ASN A 101 -4.83 -8.71 16.59
C ASN A 101 -4.43 -9.93 15.75
N PRO A 102 -5.33 -10.92 15.59
CA PRO A 102 -5.04 -12.13 14.83
C PRO A 102 -4.65 -11.87 13.36
N LEU A 103 -4.91 -10.67 12.81
CA LEU A 103 -4.40 -10.28 11.49
C LEU A 103 -2.88 -10.03 11.47
N ILE A 104 -2.26 -9.71 12.60
CA ILE A 104 -0.80 -9.50 12.67
C ILE A 104 -0.09 -10.85 12.63
N ASP A 105 -0.63 -11.89 13.25
CA ASP A 105 -0.10 -13.26 13.15
C ASP A 105 -0.17 -13.79 11.70
N ASP A 106 -1.30 -13.55 11.00
CA ASP A 106 -1.45 -13.93 9.59
C ASP A 106 -0.46 -13.17 8.67
N ILE A 107 -0.20 -11.88 8.93
CA ILE A 107 0.79 -11.08 8.21
C ILE A 107 2.23 -11.50 8.57
N PHE A 108 2.47 -11.91 9.82
CA PHE A 108 3.78 -12.42 10.27
C PHE A 108 4.12 -13.74 9.56
N GLU A 109 3.15 -14.65 9.41
CA GLU A 109 3.29 -15.90 8.66
C GLU A 109 3.51 -15.65 7.16
N GLU A 110 2.81 -14.68 6.56
CA GLU A 110 2.99 -14.32 5.15
C GLU A 110 4.35 -13.63 4.87
N ILE A 111 4.86 -12.85 5.82
CA ILE A 111 6.20 -12.24 5.73
C ILE A 111 7.29 -13.29 5.94
N ILE A 112 7.12 -14.25 6.86
CA ILE A 112 8.02 -15.41 7.01
C ILE A 112 7.99 -16.29 5.73
N GLU A 113 6.84 -16.45 5.05
CA GLU A 113 6.77 -17.11 3.74
C GLU A 113 7.58 -16.38 2.67
N ALA A 114 7.40 -15.06 2.59
CA ALA A 114 8.02 -14.23 1.57
C ALA A 114 9.53 -14.06 1.77
N GLU A 115 10.00 -14.05 3.02
CA GLU A 115 11.40 -13.80 3.39
C GLU A 115 12.25 -15.09 3.49
N TYR A 116 11.63 -16.27 3.75
CA TYR A 116 12.34 -17.56 3.85
C TYR A 116 12.01 -18.62 2.77
N GLY A 117 10.87 -18.55 2.06
CA GLY A 117 10.43 -19.49 0.98
C GLY A 117 10.28 -20.98 1.39
N GLU A 118 9.52 -21.88 0.74
CA GLU A 118 8.34 -21.84 -0.16
C GLU A 118 7.36 -23.01 0.19
N ASP A 119 7.49 -23.63 1.38
CA ASP A 119 7.13 -25.04 1.62
C ASP A 119 6.22 -25.33 2.84
N TRP A 120 5.63 -24.34 3.53
CA TRP A 120 4.69 -24.68 4.62
C TRP A 120 3.25 -24.95 4.15
N ARG A 121 2.86 -24.47 2.96
CA ARG A 121 1.53 -24.78 2.35
C ARG A 121 1.42 -26.17 1.72
N ARG A 122 2.49 -26.98 1.63
CA ARG A 122 2.42 -28.34 1.06
C ARG A 122 1.82 -29.42 1.98
N SER A 123 1.42 -29.09 3.20
CA SER A 123 0.75 -30.07 4.11
C SER A 123 -0.78 -29.99 4.09
N ARG A 124 -1.36 -29.77 2.90
CA ARG A 124 -2.82 -29.91 2.71
C ARG A 124 -3.22 -30.38 1.31
N TYR A 125 -2.48 -31.34 0.74
CA TYR A 125 -2.97 -32.37 -0.18
C TYR A 125 -2.05 -33.59 -0.12
#